data_AF-A0A2S7PQI4-F1
#
_entry.id   AF-A0A2S7PQI4-F1
#
_cell.length_a   1.000
_cell.length_b   1.000
_cell.length_c   1.000
_cell.angle_alpha   90.00
_cell.angle_beta   90.00
_cell.angle_gamma   90.00
#
_symmetry.space_group_name_H-M   'P 1'
#
loop_
_entity.id
_entity.type
_entity.pdbx_description
1 polymer ?
#
loop_
_entity_poly.entity_id
_entity_poly.type
_entity_poly.pdbx_seq_one_letter_code
_entity_poly.pdbx_strand_id
1 'polypeptide(L)'
;MDGKAMRFLKEGLARINADTRSSKSPSARLSELVTKQQWRGQMLCYLNLYVAFCAAAVADWPLVKESMRSMTAAAEKFEVPLIGCLGKLALYLEGVYYQGSGDLKAALDVFANDAFRFADIPYSTSEQRVERDIALLAALNSLLILQDPQWQDPLEPYCSDHPNKDIQTAFSLIRATTKTSSAAMIHETKNHLAMALNRAKATANTQFLCLVLSIMCSKFFNNCVGDQAEKSALAARRHAELSKNKLWMSVSGGLLAQFYDISDKRAEAQATLSEACILAHEALPNL
;
A
#
# COMPACT_ATOMS: atom_id res chain seq x y z
N MET A 1 -2.77 8.09 -7.80
CA MET A 1 -4.09 7.46 -7.59
C MET A 1 -5.17 8.34 -8.24
N ASP A 2 -6.12 7.78 -9.00
CA ASP A 2 -7.21 8.58 -9.59
C ASP A 2 -8.13 9.10 -8.46
N GLY A 3 -8.14 10.43 -8.24
CA GLY A 3 -8.91 11.07 -7.17
C GLY A 3 -10.42 10.81 -7.25
N LYS A 4 -10.91 10.25 -8.36
CA LYS A 4 -12.30 9.80 -8.52
C LYS A 4 -12.71 8.74 -7.50
N ALA A 5 -11.84 7.76 -7.18
CA ALA A 5 -12.19 6.70 -6.25
C ALA A 5 -12.52 7.26 -4.86
N MET A 6 -11.62 8.10 -4.32
CA MET A 6 -11.84 8.81 -3.06
C MET A 6 -13.10 9.67 -3.08
N ARG A 7 -13.38 10.36 -4.19
CA ARG A 7 -14.61 11.16 -4.34
C ARG A 7 -15.87 10.30 -4.25
N PHE A 8 -15.92 9.17 -4.94
CA PHE A 8 -17.08 8.27 -4.89
C PHE A 8 -17.27 7.64 -3.51
N LEU A 9 -16.18 7.29 -2.81
CA LEU A 9 -16.24 6.79 -1.44
C LEU A 9 -16.82 7.84 -0.47
N LYS A 10 -16.36 9.09 -0.55
CA LYS A 10 -16.87 10.20 0.27
C LYS A 10 -18.35 10.50 -0.02
N GLU A 11 -18.75 10.49 -1.27
CA GLU A 11 -20.16 10.64 -1.67
C GLU A 11 -21.01 9.48 -1.14
N GLY A 12 -20.52 8.24 -1.21
CA GLY A 12 -21.18 7.06 -0.64
C GLY A 12 -21.39 7.19 0.87
N LEU A 13 -20.36 7.62 1.61
CA LEU A 13 -20.46 7.90 3.04
C LEU A 13 -21.51 8.97 3.35
N ALA A 14 -21.51 10.08 2.60
CA ALA A 14 -22.47 11.16 2.78
C ALA A 14 -23.91 10.69 2.56
N ARG A 15 -24.16 9.93 1.48
CA ARG A 15 -25.48 9.40 1.15
C ARG A 15 -26.00 8.43 2.19
N ILE A 16 -25.17 7.48 2.61
CA ILE A 16 -25.58 6.54 3.65
C ILE A 16 -25.93 7.34 4.90
N ASN A 17 -25.05 8.22 5.40
CA ASN A 17 -25.30 9.02 6.60
C ASN A 17 -26.60 9.86 6.52
N ALA A 18 -26.90 10.48 5.38
CA ALA A 18 -28.11 11.28 5.17
C ALA A 18 -29.41 10.44 5.21
N ASP A 19 -29.37 9.19 4.75
CA ASP A 19 -30.54 8.29 4.65
C ASP A 19 -31.10 7.85 6.02
N THR A 20 -30.45 8.24 7.14
CA THR A 20 -30.99 8.08 8.51
C THR A 20 -32.34 8.78 8.72
N ARG A 21 -32.67 9.80 7.92
CA ARG A 21 -33.85 10.65 8.15
C ARG A 21 -35.10 10.21 7.38
N SER A 22 -34.98 9.24 6.46
CA SER A 22 -35.99 9.00 5.41
C SER A 22 -36.87 7.75 5.60
N SER A 23 -36.40 6.67 6.23
CA SER A 23 -37.14 5.40 6.18
C SER A 23 -38.08 5.17 7.36
N LYS A 24 -39.26 5.80 7.34
CA LYS A 24 -40.43 5.33 8.08
C LYS A 24 -41.40 4.66 7.11
N SER A 25 -41.14 3.40 6.76
CA SER A 25 -42.18 2.58 6.13
C SER A 25 -43.11 2.07 7.23
N PRO A 26 -44.41 2.39 7.24
CA PRO A 26 -45.32 2.00 8.31
C PRO A 26 -45.56 0.48 8.44
N SER A 27 -45.07 -0.34 7.50
CA SER A 27 -45.41 -1.77 7.37
C SER A 27 -44.22 -2.75 7.44
N ALA A 28 -42.99 -2.28 7.66
CA ALA A 28 -41.83 -3.16 7.69
C ALA A 28 -41.78 -4.02 8.96
N ARG A 29 -41.41 -5.30 8.83
CA ARG A 29 -41.23 -6.19 9.99
C ARG A 29 -39.99 -5.78 10.77
N LEU A 30 -39.99 -5.94 12.10
CA LEU A 30 -38.85 -5.59 12.95
C LEU A 30 -37.55 -6.27 12.50
N SER A 31 -37.62 -7.54 12.10
CA SER A 31 -36.48 -8.30 11.58
C SER A 31 -35.88 -7.67 10.31
N GLU A 32 -36.72 -7.14 9.41
CA GLU A 32 -36.26 -6.48 8.18
C GLU A 32 -35.57 -5.14 8.48
N LEU A 33 -36.08 -4.40 9.47
CA LEU A 33 -35.46 -3.16 9.94
C LEU A 33 -34.10 -3.43 10.59
N VAL A 34 -33.97 -4.48 11.40
CA VAL A 34 -32.70 -4.90 12.00
C VAL A 34 -31.69 -5.30 10.93
N THR A 35 -32.07 -6.15 9.96
CA THR A 35 -31.18 -6.55 8.87
C THR A 35 -30.73 -5.34 8.05
N LYS A 36 -31.63 -4.41 7.72
CA LYS A 36 -31.29 -3.17 7.00
C LYS A 36 -30.30 -2.31 7.79
N GLN A 37 -30.48 -2.22 9.10
CA GLN A 37 -29.62 -1.48 10.00
C GLN A 37 -28.20 -2.10 10.07
N GLN A 38 -28.10 -3.43 10.18
CA GLN A 38 -26.81 -4.13 10.18
C GLN A 38 -26.09 -4.01 8.83
N TRP A 39 -26.81 -4.18 7.72
CA TRP A 39 -26.25 -4.00 6.37
C TRP A 39 -25.67 -2.59 6.18
N ARG A 40 -26.38 -1.58 6.67
CA ARG A 40 -25.91 -0.19 6.67
C ARG A 40 -24.61 -0.03 7.47
N GLY A 41 -24.53 -0.64 8.65
CA GLY A 41 -23.30 -0.68 9.44
C GLY A 41 -22.14 -1.30 8.67
N GLN A 42 -22.36 -2.45 8.03
CA GLN A 42 -21.34 -3.13 7.22
C GLN A 42 -20.84 -2.26 6.08
N MET A 43 -21.75 -1.59 5.36
CA MET A 43 -21.39 -0.68 4.27
C MET A 43 -20.56 0.50 4.77
N LEU A 44 -20.92 1.09 5.92
CA LEU A 44 -20.12 2.16 6.52
C LEU A 44 -18.72 1.67 6.91
N CYS A 45 -18.60 0.44 7.43
CA CYS A 45 -17.29 -0.12 7.78
C CYS A 45 -16.41 -0.27 6.52
N TYR A 46 -16.93 -0.91 5.46
CA TYR A 46 -16.19 -1.07 4.20
C TYR A 46 -15.81 0.26 3.54
N LEU A 47 -16.73 1.24 3.53
CA LEU A 47 -16.44 2.55 2.94
C LEU A 47 -15.31 3.28 3.70
N ASN A 48 -15.36 3.30 5.03
CA ASN A 48 -14.30 3.90 5.83
C ASN A 48 -12.97 3.17 5.63
N LEU A 49 -13.00 1.84 5.55
CA LEU A 49 -11.83 1.02 5.28
C LEU A 49 -11.19 1.33 3.92
N TYR A 50 -12.00 1.48 2.86
CA TYR A 50 -11.47 1.87 1.54
C TYR A 50 -10.96 3.31 1.50
N VAL A 51 -11.60 4.25 2.21
CA VAL A 51 -11.06 5.61 2.38
C VAL A 51 -9.69 5.55 3.05
N ALA A 52 -9.55 4.72 4.09
CA ALA A 52 -8.28 4.54 4.78
C ALA A 52 -7.21 3.96 3.85
N PHE A 53 -7.49 2.92 3.06
CA PHE A 53 -6.51 2.41 2.09
C PHE A 53 -6.12 3.44 1.03
N CYS A 54 -7.07 4.23 0.52
CA CYS A 54 -6.76 5.31 -0.40
C CYS A 54 -5.87 6.40 0.24
N ALA A 55 -6.12 6.72 1.52
CA ALA A 55 -5.30 7.66 2.28
C ALA A 55 -3.89 7.11 2.55
N ALA A 56 -3.78 5.85 2.99
CA ALA A 56 -2.51 5.18 3.24
C ALA A 56 -1.61 5.14 1.99
N ALA A 57 -2.20 4.86 0.84
CA ALA A 57 -1.49 4.80 -0.43
C ALA A 57 -0.92 6.16 -0.90
N VAL A 58 -1.36 7.29 -0.31
CA VAL A 58 -0.75 8.62 -0.50
C VAL A 58 0.03 9.13 0.73
N ALA A 59 0.19 8.30 1.77
CA ALA A 59 0.78 8.63 3.06
C ALA A 59 0.02 9.73 3.85
N ASP A 60 -1.31 9.74 3.76
CA ASP A 60 -2.19 10.59 4.59
C ASP A 60 -2.61 9.85 5.87
N TRP A 61 -1.66 9.66 6.78
CA TRP A 61 -1.85 8.93 8.03
C TRP A 61 -2.89 9.54 8.98
N PRO A 62 -3.06 10.88 9.07
CA PRO A 62 -4.16 11.47 9.84
C PRO A 62 -5.52 10.98 9.36
N LEU A 63 -5.77 10.97 8.05
CA LEU A 63 -7.04 10.50 7.49
C LEU A 63 -7.21 8.98 7.65
N VAL A 64 -6.12 8.19 7.57
CA VAL A 64 -6.17 6.75 7.89
C VAL A 64 -6.69 6.54 9.32
N LYS A 65 -6.09 7.23 10.29
CA LYS A 65 -6.45 7.11 11.71
C LYS A 65 -7.87 7.58 12.01
N GLU A 66 -8.34 8.62 11.34
CA GLU A 66 -9.73 9.10 11.43
C GLU A 66 -10.71 8.08 10.84
N SER A 67 -10.37 7.51 9.69
CA SER A 67 -11.21 6.52 8.99
C SER A 67 -11.30 5.21 9.79
N MET A 68 -10.20 4.75 10.39
CA MET A 68 -10.20 3.61 11.31
C MET A 68 -11.12 3.85 12.52
N ARG A 69 -11.04 5.02 13.15
CA ARG A 69 -11.94 5.40 14.27
C ARG A 69 -13.41 5.42 13.83
N SER A 70 -13.69 5.96 12.65
CA SER A 70 -15.04 6.02 12.09
C SER A 70 -15.60 4.63 11.77
N MET A 71 -14.74 3.72 11.29
CA MET A 71 -15.09 2.32 11.07
C MET A 71 -15.43 1.62 12.40
N THR A 72 -14.60 1.74 13.44
CA THR A 72 -14.86 1.15 14.76
C THR A 72 -16.15 1.69 15.36
N ALA A 73 -16.37 3.01 15.32
CA ALA A 73 -17.59 3.63 15.82
C ALA A 73 -18.84 3.16 15.04
N ALA A 74 -18.74 2.92 13.73
CA ALA A 74 -19.81 2.32 12.95
C ALA A 74 -20.05 0.85 13.34
N ALA A 75 -18.98 0.06 13.51
CA ALA A 75 -19.11 -1.34 13.92
C ALA A 75 -19.82 -1.47 15.27
N GLU A 76 -19.44 -0.65 16.25
CA GLU A 76 -20.09 -0.59 17.57
C GLU A 76 -21.55 -0.14 17.48
N LYS A 77 -21.81 0.99 16.80
CA LYS A 77 -23.17 1.56 16.70
C LYS A 77 -24.18 0.64 16.03
N PHE A 78 -23.74 -0.14 15.05
CA PHE A 78 -24.62 -1.00 14.25
C PHE A 78 -24.46 -2.49 14.60
N GLU A 79 -23.72 -2.81 15.67
CA GLU A 79 -23.46 -4.18 16.15
C GLU A 79 -22.92 -5.09 15.05
N VAL A 80 -22.00 -4.57 14.24
CA VAL A 80 -21.38 -5.31 13.13
C VAL A 80 -20.14 -6.04 13.65
N PRO A 81 -20.10 -7.38 13.59
CA PRO A 81 -18.91 -8.12 13.99
C PRO A 81 -17.78 -7.90 12.96
N LEU A 82 -16.59 -7.54 13.43
CA LEU A 82 -15.38 -7.41 12.61
C LEU A 82 -14.71 -8.79 12.43
N ILE A 83 -15.39 -9.66 11.70
CA ILE A 83 -14.94 -11.03 11.42
C ILE A 83 -14.83 -11.28 9.90
N GLY A 84 -14.28 -12.43 9.52
CA GLY A 84 -14.09 -12.82 8.12
C GLY A 84 -13.25 -11.80 7.35
N CYS A 85 -13.64 -11.54 6.10
CA CYS A 85 -12.95 -10.60 5.22
C CYS A 85 -12.86 -9.18 5.79
N LEU A 86 -13.95 -8.65 6.38
CA LEU A 86 -13.95 -7.30 6.97
C LEU A 86 -12.96 -7.21 8.14
N GLY A 87 -12.96 -8.20 9.03
CA GLY A 87 -12.03 -8.26 10.16
C GLY A 87 -10.56 -8.36 9.72
N LYS A 88 -10.27 -9.23 8.74
CA LYS A 88 -8.91 -9.38 8.20
C LYS A 88 -8.42 -8.12 7.49
N LEU A 89 -9.28 -7.44 6.73
CA LEU A 89 -8.93 -6.15 6.11
C LEU A 89 -8.67 -5.06 7.16
N ALA A 90 -9.50 -5.00 8.20
CA ALA A 90 -9.33 -4.03 9.29
C ALA A 90 -8.00 -4.25 10.03
N LEU A 91 -7.68 -5.50 10.36
CA LEU A 91 -6.42 -5.88 10.99
C LEU A 91 -5.22 -5.60 10.07
N TYR A 92 -5.33 -5.90 8.77
CA TYR A 92 -4.26 -5.63 7.82
C TYR A 92 -4.01 -4.12 7.68
N LEU A 93 -5.08 -3.31 7.63
CA LEU A 93 -4.98 -1.85 7.62
C LEU A 93 -4.26 -1.30 8.86
N GLU A 94 -4.47 -1.89 10.04
CA GLU A 94 -3.75 -1.53 11.26
C GLU A 94 -2.24 -1.77 11.12
N GLY A 95 -1.83 -2.93 10.59
CA GLY A 95 -0.42 -3.20 10.30
C GLY A 95 0.17 -2.23 9.27
N VAL A 96 -0.58 -1.90 8.21
CA VAL A 96 -0.19 -0.89 7.21
C VAL A 96 -0.02 0.49 7.85
N TYR A 97 -0.89 0.87 8.78
CA TYR A 97 -0.78 2.14 9.51
C TYR A 97 0.49 2.19 10.37
N TYR A 98 0.77 1.15 11.18
CA TYR A 98 1.98 1.10 11.98
C TYR A 98 3.25 1.12 11.11
N GLN A 99 3.28 0.31 10.05
CA GLN A 99 4.41 0.29 9.12
C GLN A 99 4.62 1.65 8.46
N GLY A 100 3.54 2.25 7.98
CA GLY A 100 3.58 3.54 7.28
C GLY A 100 3.91 4.73 8.17
N SER A 101 3.59 4.66 9.46
CA SER A 101 3.91 5.68 10.47
C SER A 101 5.26 5.48 11.15
N GLY A 102 5.96 4.38 10.86
CA GLY A 102 7.32 4.10 11.33
C GLY A 102 7.43 3.17 12.54
N ASP A 103 6.31 2.71 13.12
CA ASP A 103 6.33 1.71 14.20
C ASP A 103 6.41 0.29 13.62
N LEU A 104 7.61 -0.07 13.17
CA LEU A 104 7.85 -1.35 12.50
C LEU A 104 7.66 -2.56 13.43
N LYS A 105 7.84 -2.37 14.75
CA LYS A 105 7.64 -3.44 15.73
C LYS A 105 6.16 -3.75 15.87
N ALA A 106 5.32 -2.73 16.10
CA ALA A 106 3.87 -2.91 16.16
C ALA A 106 3.32 -3.48 14.84
N ALA A 107 3.87 -3.04 13.70
CA ALA A 107 3.48 -3.58 12.40
C ALA A 107 3.75 -5.08 12.28
N LEU A 108 4.94 -5.55 12.69
CA LEU A 108 5.30 -6.96 12.69
C LEU A 108 4.41 -7.77 13.64
N ASP A 109 4.12 -7.25 14.83
CA ASP A 109 3.22 -7.91 15.79
C ASP A 109 1.81 -8.10 15.20
N VAL A 110 1.30 -7.11 14.46
CA VAL A 110 0.02 -7.21 13.74
C VAL A 110 0.09 -8.20 12.58
N PHE A 111 1.11 -8.14 11.73
CA PHE A 111 1.22 -9.03 10.57
C PHE A 111 1.50 -10.50 10.96
N ALA A 112 2.02 -10.75 12.17
CA ALA A 112 2.22 -12.08 12.72
C ALA A 112 0.96 -12.70 13.36
N ASN A 113 -0.16 -11.99 13.38
CA ASN A 113 -1.41 -12.47 13.98
C ASN A 113 -1.90 -13.77 13.33
N ASP A 114 -2.42 -14.70 14.15
CA ASP A 114 -2.93 -16.00 13.69
C ASP A 114 -4.02 -15.88 12.60
N ALA A 115 -4.74 -14.75 12.53
CA ALA A 115 -5.72 -14.47 11.48
C ALA A 115 -5.12 -14.45 10.05
N PHE A 116 -3.80 -14.25 9.91
CA PHE A 116 -3.09 -14.27 8.64
C PHE A 116 -2.39 -15.61 8.34
N ARG A 117 -2.60 -16.65 9.15
CA ARG A 117 -2.02 -17.95 8.85
C ARG A 117 -2.67 -18.57 7.62
N PHE A 118 -1.83 -19.08 6.73
CA PHE A 118 -2.29 -19.85 5.57
C PHE A 118 -2.98 -21.11 6.08
N ALA A 119 -4.24 -21.30 5.70
CA ALA A 119 -4.91 -22.57 5.88
C ALA A 119 -4.45 -23.53 4.77
N ASP A 120 -4.15 -24.78 5.14
CA ASP A 120 -3.77 -25.87 4.21
C ASP A 120 -4.96 -26.38 3.37
N ILE A 121 -6.13 -25.74 3.48
CA ILE A 121 -7.37 -26.20 2.85
C ILE A 121 -7.52 -25.50 1.48
N PRO A 122 -7.86 -26.24 0.41
CA PRO A 122 -8.15 -25.64 -0.90
C PRO A 122 -9.26 -24.59 -0.80
N TYR A 123 -8.95 -23.35 -1.19
CA TYR A 123 -9.87 -22.22 -1.17
C TYR A 123 -10.90 -22.36 -2.31
N SER A 124 -12.13 -22.76 -1.97
CA SER A 124 -13.19 -23.04 -2.95
C SER A 124 -14.01 -21.80 -3.30
N THR A 125 -14.14 -20.84 -2.38
CA THR A 125 -14.96 -19.63 -2.57
C THR A 125 -14.13 -18.39 -2.94
N SER A 126 -14.77 -17.37 -3.52
CA SER A 126 -14.11 -16.09 -3.82
C SER A 126 -13.67 -15.34 -2.56
N GLU A 127 -14.47 -15.38 -1.50
CA GLU A 127 -14.15 -14.74 -0.22
C GLU A 127 -12.90 -15.35 0.41
N GLN A 128 -12.82 -16.69 0.44
CA GLN A 128 -11.65 -17.44 0.87
C GLN A 128 -10.37 -17.06 0.10
N ARG A 129 -10.47 -16.83 -1.22
CA ARG A 129 -9.33 -16.36 -2.02
C ARG A 129 -8.91 -14.95 -1.61
N VAL A 130 -9.85 -14.04 -1.39
CA VAL A 130 -9.56 -12.67 -0.92
C VAL A 130 -8.88 -12.72 0.45
N GLU A 131 -9.37 -13.53 1.37
CA GLU A 131 -8.76 -13.68 2.70
C GLU A 131 -7.32 -14.20 2.64
N ARG A 132 -7.05 -15.15 1.74
CA ARG A 132 -5.70 -15.66 1.48
C ARG A 132 -4.81 -14.56 0.89
N ASP A 133 -5.32 -13.78 -0.05
CA ASP A 133 -4.55 -12.69 -0.66
C ASP A 133 -4.20 -11.62 0.39
N ILE A 134 -5.10 -11.35 1.35
CA ILE A 134 -4.81 -10.45 2.49
C ILE A 134 -3.71 -11.02 3.39
N ALA A 135 -3.78 -12.31 3.73
CA ALA A 135 -2.74 -13.00 4.49
C ALA A 135 -1.38 -12.96 3.76
N LEU A 136 -1.39 -13.15 2.43
CA LEU A 136 -0.20 -13.06 1.59
C LEU A 136 0.39 -11.65 1.60
N LEU A 137 -0.45 -10.61 1.53
CA LEU A 137 0.01 -9.22 1.67
C LEU A 137 0.66 -8.99 3.04
N ALA A 138 0.04 -9.42 4.15
CA ALA A 138 0.64 -9.32 5.48
C ALA A 138 2.03 -9.99 5.54
N ALA A 139 2.18 -11.20 4.97
CA ALA A 139 3.46 -11.88 4.89
C ALA A 139 4.52 -11.12 4.05
N LEU A 140 4.11 -10.54 2.91
CA LEU A 140 4.98 -9.72 2.08
C LEU A 140 5.41 -8.43 2.80
N ASN A 141 4.52 -7.81 3.57
CA ASN A 141 4.84 -6.64 4.39
C ASN A 141 5.84 -6.99 5.50
N SER A 142 5.67 -8.12 6.20
CA SER A 142 6.65 -8.63 7.17
C SER A 142 8.01 -8.86 6.53
N LEU A 143 8.04 -9.50 5.35
CA LEU A 143 9.28 -9.75 4.61
C LEU A 143 9.99 -8.44 4.22
N LEU A 144 9.23 -7.42 3.81
CA LEU A 144 9.78 -6.10 3.50
C LEU A 144 10.41 -5.42 4.72
N ILE A 145 9.83 -5.60 5.91
CA ILE A 145 10.35 -5.05 7.17
C ILE A 145 11.60 -5.82 7.62
N LEU A 146 11.52 -7.15 7.66
CA LEU A 146 12.61 -8.03 8.15
C LEU A 146 13.82 -8.02 7.21
N GLN A 147 13.58 -7.90 5.90
CA GLN A 147 14.59 -8.01 4.84
C GLN A 147 15.46 -9.27 4.93
N ASP A 148 14.92 -10.35 5.51
CA ASP A 148 15.61 -11.62 5.69
C ASP A 148 15.37 -12.55 4.49
N PRO A 149 16.43 -12.93 3.74
CA PRO A 149 16.31 -13.85 2.61
C PRO A 149 15.68 -15.20 2.97
N GLN A 150 15.85 -15.69 4.20
CA GLN A 150 15.34 -17.01 4.61
C GLN A 150 13.80 -17.09 4.61
N TRP A 151 13.13 -15.94 4.65
CA TRP A 151 11.67 -15.85 4.69
C TRP A 151 11.04 -15.74 3.30
N GLN A 152 11.85 -15.72 2.23
CA GLN A 152 11.37 -15.60 0.85
C GLN A 152 10.90 -16.92 0.26
N ASP A 153 11.69 -17.97 0.45
CA ASP A 153 11.49 -19.28 -0.18
C ASP A 153 10.10 -19.89 0.11
N PRO A 154 9.53 -19.77 1.34
CA PRO A 154 8.19 -20.28 1.62
C PRO A 154 7.06 -19.58 0.86
N LEU A 155 7.25 -18.32 0.42
CA LEU A 155 6.20 -17.53 -0.24
C LEU A 155 6.21 -17.68 -1.77
N GLU A 156 7.32 -18.13 -2.36
CA GLU A 156 7.49 -18.29 -3.81
C GLU A 156 6.33 -19.05 -4.48
N PRO A 157 5.82 -20.19 -3.96
CA PRO A 157 4.73 -20.94 -4.59
C PRO A 157 3.40 -20.15 -4.63
N TYR A 158 3.21 -19.20 -3.72
CA TYR A 158 1.99 -18.41 -3.63
C TYR A 158 2.08 -17.12 -4.44
N CYS A 159 3.29 -16.60 -4.67
CA CYS A 159 3.50 -15.31 -5.32
C CYS A 159 3.84 -15.40 -6.81
N SER A 160 4.68 -16.33 -7.23
CA SER A 160 5.29 -16.29 -8.58
C SER A 160 4.28 -16.49 -9.71
N ASP A 161 3.33 -17.40 -9.51
CA ASP A 161 2.25 -17.68 -10.47
C ASP A 161 0.88 -17.13 -10.02
N HIS A 162 0.88 -16.14 -9.14
CA HIS A 162 -0.36 -15.58 -8.61
C HIS A 162 -1.24 -14.94 -9.71
N PRO A 163 -2.57 -15.14 -9.75
CA PRO A 163 -3.43 -14.54 -10.79
C PRO A 163 -3.36 -13.01 -10.84
N ASN A 164 -3.16 -12.38 -9.68
CA ASN A 164 -2.96 -10.94 -9.57
C ASN A 164 -1.51 -10.55 -9.86
N LYS A 165 -1.28 -9.85 -10.99
CA LYS A 165 0.04 -9.37 -11.42
C LYS A 165 0.67 -8.34 -10.49
N ASP A 166 -0.13 -7.61 -9.70
CA ASP A 166 0.37 -6.65 -8.73
C ASP A 166 1.00 -7.38 -7.52
N ILE A 167 0.45 -8.53 -7.10
CA ILE A 167 1.09 -9.40 -6.10
C ILE A 167 2.41 -9.96 -6.64
N GLN A 168 2.41 -10.44 -7.88
CA GLN A 168 3.65 -10.91 -8.52
C GLN A 168 4.70 -9.78 -8.60
N THR A 169 4.26 -8.53 -8.83
CA THR A 169 5.14 -7.35 -8.91
C THR A 169 5.74 -7.00 -7.55
N ALA A 170 4.92 -6.96 -6.50
CA ALA A 170 5.37 -6.71 -5.13
C ALA A 170 6.41 -7.73 -4.68
N PHE A 171 6.18 -9.01 -4.96
CA PHE A 171 7.13 -10.06 -4.61
C PHE A 171 8.47 -9.92 -5.34
N SER A 172 8.46 -9.67 -6.66
CA SER A 172 9.69 -9.40 -7.42
C SER A 172 10.45 -8.17 -6.88
N LEU A 173 9.74 -7.12 -6.47
CA LEU A 173 10.35 -5.94 -5.84
C LEU A 173 11.03 -6.26 -4.50
N ILE A 174 10.39 -7.09 -3.68
CA ILE A 174 10.96 -7.51 -2.39
C ILE A 174 12.24 -8.34 -2.62
N ARG A 175 12.20 -9.32 -3.54
CA ARG A 175 13.40 -10.11 -3.92
C ARG A 175 14.55 -9.24 -4.44
N ALA A 176 14.23 -8.17 -5.17
CA ALA A 176 15.23 -7.23 -5.66
C ALA A 176 15.82 -6.32 -4.58
N THR A 177 15.12 -6.11 -3.45
CA THR A 177 15.52 -5.17 -2.40
C THR A 177 16.23 -5.81 -1.23
N THR A 178 16.04 -7.11 -0.99
CA THR A 178 16.80 -7.84 0.04
C THR A 178 18.31 -7.84 -0.22
N LYS A 179 19.10 -7.90 0.86
CA LYS A 179 20.55 -7.69 0.85
C LYS A 179 21.23 -8.63 -0.15
N THR A 180 21.96 -8.03 -1.10
CA THR A 180 22.71 -8.75 -2.13
C THR A 180 24.21 -8.57 -1.89
N SER A 181 24.92 -9.68 -1.62
CA SER A 181 26.35 -9.66 -1.28
C SER A 181 27.25 -10.22 -2.37
N SER A 182 26.72 -10.79 -3.46
CA SER A 182 27.51 -11.46 -4.51
C SER A 182 27.14 -11.03 -5.93
N ALA A 183 28.06 -11.22 -6.89
CA ALA A 183 27.86 -10.84 -8.29
C ALA A 183 26.71 -11.60 -8.97
N ALA A 184 26.49 -12.88 -8.63
CA ALA A 184 25.35 -13.66 -9.11
C ALA A 184 24.01 -13.01 -8.72
N MET A 185 23.94 -12.48 -7.49
CA MET A 185 22.76 -11.79 -6.97
C MET A 185 22.47 -10.47 -7.70
N ILE A 186 23.46 -9.84 -8.35
CA ILE A 186 23.24 -8.63 -9.16
C ILE A 186 22.43 -8.96 -10.42
N HIS A 187 22.76 -10.07 -11.09
CA HIS A 187 22.02 -10.52 -12.28
C HIS A 187 20.57 -10.89 -11.91
N GLU A 188 20.38 -11.61 -10.82
CA GLU A 188 19.03 -11.93 -10.29
C GLU A 188 18.25 -10.67 -9.93
N THR A 189 18.89 -9.69 -9.27
CA THR A 189 18.26 -8.40 -8.96
C THR A 189 17.79 -7.69 -10.22
N LYS A 190 18.61 -7.66 -11.28
CA LYS A 190 18.22 -7.07 -12.58
C LYS A 190 17.02 -7.77 -13.19
N ASN A 191 17.00 -9.11 -13.16
CA ASN A 191 15.88 -9.90 -13.67
C ASN A 191 14.58 -9.61 -12.92
N HIS A 192 14.63 -9.60 -11.58
CA HIS A 192 13.46 -9.29 -10.74
C HIS A 192 12.93 -7.88 -10.99
N LEU A 193 13.82 -6.88 -11.12
CA LEU A 193 13.41 -5.51 -11.44
C LEU A 193 12.84 -5.38 -12.85
N ALA A 194 13.38 -6.08 -13.84
CA ALA A 194 12.83 -6.11 -15.20
C ALA A 194 11.44 -6.75 -15.23
N MET A 195 11.24 -7.86 -14.51
CA MET A 195 9.93 -8.50 -14.36
C MET A 195 8.92 -7.56 -13.69
N ALA A 196 9.31 -6.91 -12.58
CA ALA A 196 8.46 -5.96 -11.88
C ALA A 196 8.09 -4.76 -12.78
N LEU A 197 9.04 -4.22 -13.54
CA LEU A 197 8.77 -3.12 -14.48
C LEU A 197 7.74 -3.50 -15.53
N ASN A 198 7.91 -4.67 -16.16
CA ASN A 198 7.02 -5.14 -17.21
C ASN A 198 5.61 -5.39 -16.69
N ARG A 199 5.49 -5.99 -15.51
CA ARG A 199 4.18 -6.23 -14.87
C ARG A 199 3.50 -4.94 -14.44
N ALA A 200 4.23 -4.01 -13.83
CA ALA A 200 3.70 -2.69 -13.45
C ALA A 200 3.21 -1.87 -14.65
N LYS A 201 3.91 -1.96 -15.80
CA LYS A 201 3.43 -1.38 -17.07
C LYS A 201 2.13 -2.03 -17.54
N ALA A 202 2.05 -3.36 -17.49
CA ALA A 202 0.87 -4.11 -17.93
C ALA A 202 -0.37 -3.81 -17.08
N THR A 203 -0.21 -3.56 -15.78
CA THR A 203 -1.31 -3.16 -14.89
C THR A 203 -1.55 -1.66 -14.79
N ALA A 204 -0.75 -0.85 -15.50
CA ALA A 204 -0.73 0.61 -15.39
C ALA A 204 -0.58 1.12 -13.94
N ASN A 205 0.09 0.34 -13.08
CA ASN A 205 0.23 0.67 -11.67
C ASN A 205 1.35 1.70 -11.47
N THR A 206 0.95 2.97 -11.32
CA THR A 206 1.86 4.11 -11.20
C THR A 206 2.76 4.03 -9.96
N GLN A 207 2.27 3.44 -8.86
CA GLN A 207 3.07 3.29 -7.64
C GLN A 207 4.18 2.26 -7.83
N PHE A 208 3.88 1.11 -8.45
CA PHE A 208 4.93 0.14 -8.76
C PHE A 208 5.91 0.66 -9.81
N LEU A 209 5.47 1.44 -10.79
CA LEU A 209 6.40 2.10 -11.72
C LEU A 209 7.36 3.03 -10.99
N CYS A 210 6.85 3.85 -10.07
CA CYS A 210 7.68 4.72 -9.23
C CYS A 210 8.70 3.90 -8.41
N LEU A 211 8.23 2.86 -7.72
CA LEU A 211 9.06 1.97 -6.90
C LEU A 211 10.20 1.33 -7.70
N VAL A 212 9.87 0.67 -8.80
CA VAL A 212 10.83 -0.05 -9.63
C VAL A 212 11.90 0.90 -10.17
N LEU A 213 11.49 2.06 -10.70
CA LEU A 213 12.43 3.05 -11.25
C LEU A 213 13.34 3.63 -10.16
N SER A 214 12.79 3.93 -8.99
CA SER A 214 13.57 4.46 -7.86
C SER A 214 14.62 3.44 -7.39
N ILE A 215 14.23 2.16 -7.27
CA ILE A 215 15.14 1.08 -6.85
C ILE A 215 16.22 0.84 -7.92
N MET A 216 15.83 0.80 -9.21
CA MET A 216 16.80 0.66 -10.31
C MET A 216 17.85 1.79 -10.28
N CYS A 217 17.41 3.04 -10.08
CA CYS A 217 18.31 4.19 -9.99
C CYS A 217 19.27 4.06 -8.81
N SER A 218 18.74 3.77 -7.62
CA SER A 218 19.54 3.63 -6.41
C SER A 218 20.55 2.48 -6.50
N LYS A 219 20.20 1.35 -7.12
CA LYS A 219 21.08 0.17 -7.17
C LYS A 219 22.10 0.18 -8.32
N PHE A 220 21.77 0.75 -9.47
CA PHE A 220 22.60 0.62 -10.68
C PHE A 220 23.18 1.92 -11.22
N PHE A 221 22.63 3.06 -10.82
CA PHE A 221 23.06 4.37 -11.33
C PHE A 221 23.65 5.26 -10.24
N ASN A 222 23.78 4.77 -9.01
CA ASN A 222 24.40 5.52 -7.93
C ASN A 222 25.83 5.91 -8.32
N ASN A 223 26.15 7.21 -8.20
CA ASN A 223 27.45 7.80 -8.58
C ASN A 223 27.85 7.64 -10.07
N CYS A 224 26.91 7.32 -10.96
CA CYS A 224 27.18 7.31 -12.40
C CYS A 224 26.83 8.68 -13.02
N VAL A 225 27.81 9.32 -13.65
CA VAL A 225 27.58 10.49 -14.52
C VAL A 225 27.03 9.98 -15.86
N GLY A 226 25.80 10.35 -16.21
CA GLY A 226 25.26 10.06 -17.54
C GLY A 226 23.79 10.42 -17.72
N ASP A 227 23.45 10.86 -18.94
CA ASP A 227 22.09 11.27 -19.33
C ASP A 227 21.02 10.22 -19.03
N GLN A 228 21.36 8.94 -19.11
CA GLN A 228 20.43 7.84 -18.85
C GLN A 228 20.05 7.76 -17.37
N ALA A 229 21.00 8.01 -16.47
CA ALA A 229 20.77 8.00 -15.03
C ALA A 229 19.87 9.16 -14.61
N GLU A 230 20.17 10.38 -15.08
CA GLU A 230 19.34 11.58 -14.83
C GLU A 230 17.92 11.41 -15.39
N LYS A 231 17.77 10.93 -16.63
CA LYS A 231 16.45 10.65 -17.23
C LYS A 231 15.66 9.62 -16.44
N SER A 232 16.32 8.60 -15.90
CA SER A 232 15.68 7.56 -15.09
C SER A 232 15.20 8.12 -13.75
N ALA A 233 16.01 8.95 -13.08
CA ALA A 233 15.62 9.62 -11.83
C ALA A 233 14.44 10.60 -12.05
N LEU A 234 14.45 11.36 -13.15
CA LEU A 234 13.34 12.22 -13.54
C LEU A 234 12.06 11.43 -13.80
N ALA A 235 12.16 10.27 -14.47
CA ALA A 235 11.01 9.39 -14.68
C ALA A 235 10.45 8.84 -13.37
N ALA A 236 11.32 8.42 -12.44
CA ALA A 236 10.91 7.99 -11.11
C ALA A 236 10.16 9.11 -10.36
N ARG A 237 10.71 10.33 -10.36
CA ARG A 237 10.11 11.50 -9.73
C ARG A 237 8.73 11.83 -10.32
N ARG A 238 8.60 11.83 -11.65
CA ARG A 238 7.32 12.05 -12.33
C ARG A 238 6.26 11.01 -11.94
N HIS A 239 6.64 9.73 -11.85
CA HIS A 239 5.71 8.70 -11.40
C HIS A 239 5.35 8.85 -9.92
N ALA A 240 6.27 9.31 -9.08
CA ALA A 240 5.98 9.64 -7.68
C ALA A 240 4.92 10.75 -7.58
N GLU A 241 5.06 11.83 -8.33
CA GLU A 241 4.10 12.94 -8.40
C GLU A 241 2.71 12.48 -8.87
N LEU A 242 2.66 11.63 -9.91
CA LEU A 242 1.41 11.03 -10.38
C LEU A 242 0.78 10.09 -9.34
N SER A 243 1.60 9.42 -8.53
CA SER A 243 1.11 8.58 -7.44
C SER A 243 0.50 9.39 -6.31
N LYS A 244 0.98 10.64 -6.11
CA LYS A 244 0.70 11.55 -4.98
C LYS A 244 1.14 11.01 -3.62
N ASN A 245 2.00 10.00 -3.59
CA ASN A 245 2.54 9.47 -2.36
C ASN A 245 3.70 10.35 -1.89
N LYS A 246 3.50 11.06 -0.78
CA LYS A 246 4.47 12.04 -0.26
C LYS A 246 5.82 11.40 0.07
N LEU A 247 5.82 10.19 0.61
CA LEU A 247 7.04 9.45 0.93
C LEU A 247 7.84 9.14 -0.33
N TRP A 248 7.19 8.61 -1.37
CA TRP A 248 7.87 8.32 -2.64
C TRP A 248 8.27 9.57 -3.42
N MET A 249 7.52 10.66 -3.31
CA MET A 249 7.93 11.95 -3.86
C MET A 249 9.20 12.45 -3.17
N SER A 250 9.28 12.34 -1.84
CA SER A 250 10.49 12.66 -1.08
C SER A 250 11.68 11.78 -1.50
N VAL A 251 11.51 10.45 -1.51
CA VAL A 251 12.58 9.50 -1.88
C VAL A 251 13.10 9.76 -3.29
N SER A 252 12.20 9.89 -4.27
CA SER A 252 12.59 10.15 -5.67
C SER A 252 13.19 11.55 -5.87
N GLY A 253 12.74 12.55 -5.10
CA GLY A 253 13.32 13.90 -5.10
C GLY A 253 14.75 13.90 -4.54
N GLY A 254 14.98 13.24 -3.41
CA GLY A 254 16.33 13.09 -2.84
C GLY A 254 17.29 12.36 -3.80
N LEU A 255 16.79 11.32 -4.47
CA LEU A 255 17.57 10.61 -5.50
C LEU A 255 17.90 11.51 -6.70
N LEU A 256 16.94 12.31 -7.19
CA LEU A 256 17.17 13.25 -8.28
C LEU A 256 18.16 14.36 -7.89
N ALA A 257 18.09 14.86 -6.66
CA ALA A 257 19.01 15.86 -6.14
C ALA A 257 20.48 15.38 -6.18
N GLN A 258 20.72 14.10 -5.87
CA GLN A 258 22.07 13.50 -5.97
C GLN A 258 22.60 13.52 -7.40
N PHE A 259 21.75 13.24 -8.40
CA PHE A 259 22.14 13.32 -9.81
C PHE A 259 22.43 14.75 -10.26
N TYR A 260 21.67 15.73 -9.78
CA TYR A 260 21.96 17.13 -10.05
C TYR A 260 23.29 17.58 -9.45
N ASP A 261 23.61 17.13 -8.23
CA ASP A 261 24.88 17.45 -7.58
C ASP A 261 26.08 16.87 -8.36
N ILE A 262 25.99 15.61 -8.79
CA ILE A 262 27.02 14.95 -9.62
C ILE A 262 27.16 15.62 -11.01
N SER A 263 26.09 16.20 -11.54
CA SER A 263 26.08 16.93 -12.82
C SER A 263 26.43 18.42 -12.69
N ASP A 264 26.94 18.86 -11.53
CA ASP A 264 27.30 20.25 -11.19
C ASP A 264 26.13 21.26 -11.29
N LYS A 265 24.89 20.77 -11.18
CA LYS A 265 23.63 21.54 -11.14
C LYS A 265 23.22 21.83 -9.69
N ARG A 266 24.09 22.54 -8.95
CA ARG A 266 23.96 22.68 -7.48
C ARG A 266 22.70 23.41 -7.03
N ALA A 267 22.24 24.40 -7.78
CA ALA A 267 21.03 25.15 -7.43
C ALA A 267 19.78 24.25 -7.49
N GLU A 268 19.68 23.43 -8.56
CA GLU A 268 18.62 22.46 -8.76
C GLU A 268 18.69 21.33 -7.72
N ALA A 269 19.89 20.87 -7.38
CA ALA A 269 20.11 19.89 -6.33
C ALA A 269 19.55 20.38 -4.99
N GLN A 270 19.94 21.59 -4.57
CA GLN A 270 19.52 22.18 -3.31
C GLN A 270 18.00 22.41 -3.25
N ALA A 271 17.41 22.93 -4.33
CA ALA A 271 15.96 23.15 -4.40
C ALA A 271 15.18 21.83 -4.31
N THR A 272 15.60 20.81 -5.07
CA THR A 272 14.94 19.49 -5.10
C THR A 272 15.06 18.79 -3.74
N LEU A 273 16.23 18.88 -3.10
CA LEU A 273 16.45 18.30 -1.78
C LEU A 273 15.59 18.98 -0.71
N SER A 274 15.49 20.31 -0.74
CA SER A 274 14.65 21.06 0.20
C SER A 274 13.19 20.63 0.09
N GLU A 275 12.66 20.47 -1.14
CA GLU A 275 11.30 19.99 -1.36
C GLU A 275 11.12 18.55 -0.84
N ALA A 276 12.09 17.67 -1.11
CA ALA A 276 12.08 16.30 -0.63
C ALA A 276 12.06 16.22 0.91
N CYS A 277 12.80 17.08 1.60
CA CYS A 277 12.79 17.17 3.07
C CYS A 277 11.43 17.62 3.62
N ILE A 278 10.77 18.60 3.00
CA ILE A 278 9.42 19.03 3.41
C ILE A 278 8.43 17.87 3.28
N LEU A 279 8.45 17.18 2.13
CA LEU A 279 7.60 16.03 1.88
C LEU A 279 7.87 14.86 2.85
N ALA A 280 9.11 14.66 3.28
CA ALA A 280 9.47 13.65 4.28
C ALA A 280 8.80 13.95 5.63
N HIS A 281 8.92 15.20 6.11
CA HIS A 281 8.32 15.63 7.37
C HIS A 281 6.78 15.53 7.33
N GLU A 282 6.17 15.85 6.19
CA GLU A 282 4.72 15.67 6.03
C GLU A 282 4.29 14.20 6.01
N ALA A 283 5.10 13.31 5.43
CA ALA A 283 4.81 11.89 5.33
C ALA A 283 5.05 11.14 6.65
N LEU A 284 5.99 11.61 7.48
CA LEU A 284 6.41 10.97 8.72
C LEU A 284 6.58 12.03 9.82
N PRO A 285 5.49 12.66 10.31
CA PRO A 285 5.59 13.81 11.22
C PRO A 285 6.12 13.49 12.63
N ASN A 286 6.29 12.20 12.95
CA ASN A 286 6.74 11.72 14.27
C ASN A 286 8.14 11.09 14.23
N LEU A 287 8.84 11.17 13.10
CA LEU A 287 10.23 10.74 12.88
C LEU A 287 11.09 11.97 12.60
#